data_AF-A0A2D5GTE3-F1
#
_entry.id   AF-A0A2D5GTE3-F1
#
_cell.length_a   1.000
_cell.length_b   1.000
_cell.length_c   1.000
_cell.angle_alpha   90.00
_cell.angle_beta   90.00
_cell.angle_gamma   90.00
#
_symmetry.space_group_name_H-M   'P 1'
#
loop_
_entity.id
_entity.type
_entity.pdbx_description
1 polymer ?
#
loop_
_entity_poly.entity_id
_entity_poly.type
_entity_poly.pdbx_seq_one_letter_code
_entity_poly.pdbx_strand_id
1 'polypeptide(L)'
;MVNINYNSAFPDQVVPEEEKKSREYGLQVAQAIEGEWFRNSSGQNRFISNFQNFNRLRLYARGEQPVQKYKDELAINGDLSY
;
A
#
# COMPACT_ATOMS: atom_id res chain seq x y z
N MET A 1 32.47 15.00 -3.94
CA MET A 1 31.52 14.37 -4.87
C MET A 1 30.25 14.09 -4.09
N VAL A 2 29.13 14.70 -4.49
CA VAL A 2 27.83 14.47 -3.84
C VAL A 2 27.28 13.15 -4.38
N ASN A 3 26.92 12.24 -3.47
CA ASN A 3 26.43 10.90 -3.79
C ASN A 3 24.92 10.96 -4.06
N ILE A 4 24.51 10.54 -5.26
CA ILE A 4 23.12 10.44 -5.67
C ILE A 4 22.53 9.16 -5.03
N ASN A 5 21.43 9.33 -4.31
CA ASN A 5 20.78 8.24 -3.59
C ASN A 5 20.06 7.32 -4.58
N TYR A 6 20.68 6.18 -4.93
CA TYR A 6 20.17 5.18 -5.87
C TYR A 6 18.79 4.57 -5.47
N ASN A 7 18.28 4.86 -4.27
CA ASN A 7 16.99 4.37 -3.77
C ASN A 7 15.93 5.46 -3.59
N SER A 8 16.24 6.72 -3.90
CA SER A 8 15.33 7.84 -3.73
C SER A 8 14.71 8.23 -5.07
N ALA A 9 13.38 8.35 -5.12
CA ALA A 9 12.69 8.91 -6.28
C ALA A 9 12.86 10.44 -6.40
N PHE A 10 13.46 11.09 -5.39
CA PHE A 10 13.68 12.53 -5.36
C PHE A 10 14.90 12.96 -6.22
N PRO A 11 14.82 14.12 -6.90
CA PRO A 11 15.94 14.71 -7.64
C PRO A 11 17.07 15.18 -6.70
N ASP A 12 18.22 15.53 -7.29
CA ASP A 12 19.39 16.00 -6.52
C ASP A 12 19.06 17.26 -5.70
N GLN A 13 19.30 17.19 -4.40
CA GLN A 13 18.98 18.27 -3.47
C GLN A 13 20.05 19.37 -3.45
N VAL A 14 21.24 19.11 -4.02
CA VAL A 14 22.40 20.02 -4.01
C VAL A 14 22.57 20.72 -5.36
N VAL A 15 21.47 21.05 -6.03
CA VAL A 15 21.49 21.84 -7.27
C VAL A 15 21.48 23.37 -6.99
N PRO A 16 21.98 24.19 -7.92
CA PRO A 16 21.96 25.66 -7.83
C PRO A 16 20.55 26.24 -7.64
N GLU A 17 20.45 27.43 -7.06
CA GLU A 17 19.16 28.04 -6.72
C GLU A 17 18.29 28.33 -7.96
N GLU A 18 18.91 28.69 -9.08
CA GLU A 18 18.22 28.91 -10.36
C GLU A 18 17.51 27.64 -10.84
N GLU A 19 18.17 26.49 -10.71
CA GLU A 19 17.62 25.18 -11.07
C GLU A 19 16.50 24.77 -10.10
N LYS A 20 16.66 25.02 -8.79
CA LYS A 20 15.61 24.76 -7.79
C LYS A 20 14.34 25.57 -8.01
N LYS A 21 14.47 26.79 -8.52
CA LYS A 21 13.34 27.67 -8.84
C LYS A 21 12.67 27.30 -10.16
N SER A 22 13.28 26.44 -10.97
CA SER A 22 12.71 26.01 -12.24
C SER A 22 11.44 25.18 -12.02
N ARG A 23 10.51 25.29 -12.97
CA ARG A 23 9.28 24.49 -12.98
C ARG A 23 9.57 22.99 -13.14
N GLU A 24 10.63 22.65 -13.86
CA GLU A 24 11.03 21.28 -14.14
C GLU A 24 11.51 20.57 -12.87
N TYR A 25 12.36 21.22 -12.07
CA TYR A 25 12.76 20.72 -10.75
C TYR A 25 11.55 20.55 -9.84
N GLY A 26 10.64 21.53 -9.81
CA GLY A 26 9.39 21.42 -9.05
C GLY A 26 8.48 20.27 -9.49
N LEU A 27 8.42 19.98 -10.80
CA LEU A 27 7.67 18.84 -11.35
C LEU A 27 8.26 17.50 -10.90
N GLN A 28 9.58 17.37 -10.95
CA GLN A 28 10.28 16.16 -10.51
C GLN A 28 10.05 15.89 -9.01
N VAL A 29 10.08 16.94 -8.18
CA VAL A 29 9.75 16.84 -6.75
C VAL A 29 8.28 16.42 -6.54
N ALA A 30 7.33 17.02 -7.28
CA ALA A 30 5.92 16.67 -7.17
C ALA A 30 5.64 15.21 -7.56
N GLN A 31 6.25 14.73 -8.64
CA GLN A 31 6.15 13.34 -9.09
C GLN A 31 6.78 12.36 -8.08
N ALA A 32 7.88 12.74 -7.44
CA ALA A 32 8.50 11.95 -6.38
C ALA A 32 7.58 11.82 -5.15
N ILE A 33 6.93 12.92 -4.73
CA ILE A 33 5.94 12.93 -3.63
C ILE A 33 4.73 12.07 -3.98
N GLU A 34 4.18 12.22 -5.19
CA GLU A 34 3.09 11.38 -5.68
C GLU A 34 3.49 9.90 -5.65
N GLY A 35 4.69 9.59 -6.16
CA GLY A 35 5.28 8.26 -6.06
C GLY A 35 5.36 7.78 -4.61
N GLU A 36 5.85 8.56 -3.67
CA GLU A 36 5.93 8.10 -2.28
C GLU A 36 4.56 7.81 -1.66
N TRP A 37 3.59 8.71 -1.89
CA TRP A 37 2.25 8.60 -1.32
C TRP A 37 1.42 7.47 -1.92
N PHE A 38 1.59 7.21 -3.22
CA PHE A 38 0.75 6.24 -3.94
C PHE A 38 1.49 4.94 -4.30
N ARG A 39 2.82 4.91 -4.24
CA ARG A 39 3.63 3.76 -4.67
C ARG A 39 4.05 2.84 -3.52
N ASN A 40 3.81 3.21 -2.25
CA ASN A 40 4.08 2.28 -1.15
C ASN A 40 2.90 1.37 -0.81
N SER A 41 2.82 0.33 -1.64
CA SER A 41 2.21 -0.96 -1.38
C SER A 41 3.01 -1.75 -0.32
N SER A 42 3.24 -1.17 0.86
CA SER A 42 3.77 -1.87 2.04
C SER A 42 2.66 -2.22 3.03
N GLY A 43 1.51 -2.65 2.49
CA GLY A 43 0.65 -3.60 3.21
C GLY A 43 -0.52 -3.06 4.02
N GLN A 44 -0.89 -1.77 4.01
CA GLN A 44 -2.13 -1.33 4.65
C GLN A 44 -2.62 0.05 4.19
N ASN A 45 -3.10 0.14 2.94
CA ASN A 45 -3.99 1.24 2.59
C ASN A 45 -5.31 1.01 3.33
N ARG A 46 -5.61 1.86 4.32
CA ARG A 46 -6.81 1.74 5.19
C ARG A 46 -8.10 1.62 4.38
N PHE A 47 -8.19 2.31 3.24
CA PHE A 47 -9.34 2.19 2.34
C PHE A 47 -9.43 0.78 1.73
N ILE A 48 -8.34 0.26 1.19
CA ILE A 48 -8.29 -1.10 0.61
C ILE A 48 -8.60 -2.14 1.69
N SER A 49 -7.99 -2.04 2.88
CA SER A 49 -8.24 -2.96 3.99
C SER A 49 -9.70 -2.93 4.45
N ASN A 50 -10.30 -1.74 4.58
CA ASN A 50 -11.71 -1.60 4.94
C ASN A 50 -12.63 -2.18 3.86
N PHE A 51 -12.34 -1.92 2.58
CA PHE A 51 -13.12 -2.44 1.46
C PHE A 51 -13.07 -3.98 1.39
N GLN A 52 -11.88 -4.57 1.58
CA GLN A 52 -11.70 -6.01 1.64
C GLN A 52 -12.44 -6.62 2.86
N ASN A 53 -12.34 -5.99 4.03
CA ASN A 53 -13.04 -6.43 5.25
C ASN A 53 -14.57 -6.37 5.08
N PHE A 54 -15.10 -5.29 4.50
CA PHE A 54 -16.53 -5.16 4.22
C PHE A 54 -17.05 -6.28 3.31
N ASN A 55 -16.36 -6.54 2.20
CA ASN A 55 -16.75 -7.61 1.28
C ASN A 55 -16.68 -9.00 1.96
N ARG A 56 -15.66 -9.24 2.79
CA ARG A 56 -15.54 -10.49 3.55
C ARG A 56 -16.74 -10.68 4.50
N LEU A 57 -17.10 -9.66 5.29
CA LEU A 57 -18.24 -9.72 6.22
C LEU A 57 -19.57 -9.90 5.49
N ARG A 58 -19.74 -9.24 4.34
CA ARG A 58 -20.92 -9.39 3.49
C ARG A 58 -21.09 -10.83 3.00
N LEU A 59 -20.02 -11.47 2.54
CA LEU A 59 -20.06 -12.88 2.10
C LEU A 59 -20.38 -13.82 3.26
N TYR A 60 -19.84 -13.55 4.45
CA TYR A 60 -20.14 -14.32 5.67
C TYR A 60 -21.62 -14.27 6.01
N ALA A 61 -22.21 -13.07 6.04
CA ALA A 61 -23.62 -12.88 6.32
C ALA A 61 -24.55 -13.55 5.29
N ARG A 62 -24.07 -13.78 4.06
CA ARG A 62 -24.81 -14.45 2.98
C ARG A 62 -24.62 -15.96 2.93
N GLY A 63 -23.69 -16.53 3.68
CA GLY A 63 -23.35 -17.94 3.53
C GLY A 63 -22.42 -18.25 2.34
N GLU A 64 -21.97 -17.24 1.57
CA GLU A 64 -21.27 -17.40 0.28
C GLU A 64 -19.73 -17.57 0.42
N GLN A 65 -19.19 -17.75 1.63
CA GLN A 65 -17.75 -17.92 1.84
C GLN A 65 -17.23 -19.33 1.47
N PRO A 66 -15.90 -19.46 1.20
CA PRO A 66 -15.28 -20.75 0.97
C PRO A 66 -15.51 -21.71 2.14
N VAL A 67 -15.88 -22.96 1.82
CA VAL A 67 -16.17 -24.02 2.81
C VAL A 67 -15.03 -24.20 3.82
N GLN A 68 -13.77 -24.05 3.40
CA GLN A 68 -12.61 -24.17 4.27
C GLN A 68 -12.62 -23.15 5.42
N LYS A 69 -13.06 -21.90 5.16
CA LYS A 69 -13.11 -20.86 6.19
C LYS A 69 -14.18 -21.15 7.24
N TYR A 70 -15.31 -21.72 6.85
CA TYR A 70 -16.32 -22.19 7.81
C TYR A 70 -15.81 -23.35 8.66
N LYS A 71 -15.01 -24.26 8.09
CA LYS A 71 -14.35 -25.32 8.85
C LYS A 71 -13.40 -24.75 9.89
N ASP A 72 -12.55 -23.79 9.50
CA ASP A 72 -11.58 -23.20 10.41
C ASP A 72 -12.26 -22.43 11.57
N GLU A 73 -13.39 -21.75 11.32
CA GLU A 73 -14.13 -21.01 12.37
C GLU A 73 -14.99 -21.91 13.27
N LEU A 74 -15.49 -23.03 12.76
CA LEU A 74 -16.27 -24.02 13.53
C LEU A 74 -15.39 -25.03 14.27
N ALA A 75 -14.09 -25.09 13.95
CA ALA A 75 -13.13 -25.95 14.63
C ALA A 75 -12.93 -25.51 16.09
N ILE A 76 -13.39 -26.31 17.04
CA ILE A 76 -13.00 -26.16 18.44
C ILE A 76 -11.62 -26.81 18.58
N ASN A 77 -10.60 -26.00 18.87
CA ASN A 77 -9.20 -26.45 19.02
C ASN A 77 -8.54 -27.07 17.77
N GLY A 78 -9.04 -26.75 16.57
CA GLY A 78 -8.41 -27.16 15.31
C GLY A 78 -8.65 -28.61 14.88
N ASP A 79 -9.50 -29.35 15.59
CA ASP A 79 -9.95 -30.67 15.17
C ASP A 79 -11.38 -30.60 14.62
N LEU A 80 -11.57 -31.15 13.42
CA LEU A 80 -12.85 -31.24 12.72
C LEU A 80 -13.28 -32.70 12.50
N SER A 81 -12.76 -33.63 13.30
CA SER A 81 -13.19 -35.02 13.27
C SER A 81 -14.53 -35.20 14.00
N TYR A 82 -15.58 -35.42 13.20
CA TYR A 82 -16.82 -36.09 13.60
C TYR A 82 -17.03 -37.30 12.70
#